data_AF-A0A248TLJ6-F1
#
_entry.id   AF-A0A248TLJ6-F1
#
_cell.length_a   1.000
_cell.length_b   1.000
_cell.length_c   1.000
_cell.angle_alpha   90.00
_cell.angle_beta   90.00
_cell.angle_gamma   90.00
#
_symmetry.space_group_name_H-M   'P 1'
#
loop_
_entity.id
_entity.type
_entity.pdbx_description
1 polymer ?
#
loop_
_entity_poly.entity_id
_entity_poly.type
_entity_poly.pdbx_seq_one_letter_code
_entity_poly.pdbx_strand_id
1 'polypeptide(L)'
;MNTKNTNITEKTRTIEVVTAMVGEDLKAVTLENSLESFHNILGGSVDVIELCNDISVYINGDGMADGSRGNFIILNEKNIPESVVAGNAFFASRDEQGNITGLSDQQVEIICDWFIDNKLMRLG
;
A
#
# COMPACT_ATOMS: atom_id res chain seq x y z
N MET A 1 23.90 34.37 25.10
CA MET A 1 22.54 34.08 24.57
C MET A 1 22.46 32.59 24.33
N ASN A 2 21.55 31.91 25.01
CA ASN A 2 21.44 30.45 25.00
C ASN A 2 20.28 30.07 24.07
N THR A 3 20.57 29.74 22.82
CA THR A 3 19.57 29.22 21.88
C THR A 3 19.33 27.75 22.18
N LYS A 4 18.25 27.49 22.95
CA LYS A 4 17.63 26.18 23.01
C LYS A 4 17.08 25.87 21.61
N ASN A 5 17.79 25.07 20.83
CA ASN A 5 17.19 24.41 19.69
C ASN A 5 16.31 23.30 20.24
N THR A 6 15.01 23.58 20.19
CA THR A 6 13.92 22.70 20.55
C THR A 6 14.01 21.45 19.70
N ASN A 7 14.35 20.30 20.31
CA ASN A 7 14.08 19.00 19.73
C ASN A 7 12.56 18.85 19.64
N ILE A 8 11.98 19.27 18.53
CA ILE A 8 10.62 18.88 18.17
C ILE A 8 10.73 17.41 17.80
N THR A 9 10.40 16.55 18.76
CA THR A 9 10.16 15.14 18.47
C THR A 9 8.93 15.12 17.58
N GLU A 10 9.12 14.97 16.27
CA GLU A 10 8.03 14.60 15.38
C GLU A 10 7.40 13.37 16.00
N LYS A 11 6.15 13.48 16.48
CA LYS A 11 5.40 12.31 16.86
C LYS A 11 5.24 11.51 15.58
N THR A 12 6.06 10.48 15.41
CA THR A 12 5.87 9.45 14.41
C THR A 12 4.41 9.00 14.48
N ARG A 13 3.62 9.40 13.47
CA ARG A 13 2.24 8.97 13.36
C ARG A 13 2.27 7.61 12.72
N THR A 14 1.82 6.59 13.43
CA THR A 14 1.66 5.25 12.87
C THR A 14 0.30 5.12 12.21
N ILE A 15 0.23 4.35 11.13
CA ILE A 15 -0.99 4.03 10.40
C ILE A 15 -1.11 2.53 10.22
N GLU A 16 -2.35 2.04 10.19
CA GLU A 16 -2.65 0.66 9.83
C GLU A 16 -2.79 0.54 8.31
N VAL A 17 -2.17 -0.49 7.75
CA VAL A 17 -2.20 -0.82 6.33
C VAL A 17 -2.42 -2.32 6.15
N VAL A 18 -2.83 -2.74 4.96
CA VAL A 18 -2.77 -4.16 4.56
C VAL A 18 -1.58 -4.36 3.65
N THR A 19 -0.70 -5.31 3.96
CA THR A 19 0.45 -5.66 3.13
C THR A 19 0.16 -6.87 2.25
N ALA A 20 0.62 -6.80 1.00
CA ALA A 20 0.67 -7.92 0.07
C ALA A 20 2.14 -8.18 -0.27
N MET A 21 2.81 -8.99 0.54
CA MET A 21 4.22 -9.33 0.34
C MET A 21 4.34 -10.47 -0.67
N VAL A 22 5.37 -10.46 -1.51
CA VAL A 22 5.53 -11.48 -2.56
C VAL A 22 5.61 -12.88 -1.95
N GLY A 23 4.59 -13.69 -2.21
CA GLY A 23 4.53 -15.08 -1.77
C GLY A 23 4.02 -15.27 -0.34
N GLU A 24 3.50 -14.22 0.29
CA GLU A 24 2.83 -14.30 1.59
C GLU A 24 1.32 -14.01 1.46
N ASP A 25 0.56 -14.41 2.48
CA ASP A 25 -0.83 -14.00 2.63
C ASP A 25 -0.93 -12.52 3.03
N LEU A 26 -2.09 -11.91 2.76
CA LEU A 26 -2.40 -10.56 3.19
C LEU A 26 -2.33 -10.43 4.71
N LYS A 27 -1.75 -9.31 5.19
CA LYS A 27 -1.64 -9.03 6.63
C LYS A 27 -1.90 -7.56 6.92
N ALA A 28 -2.80 -7.29 7.86
CA ALA A 28 -2.89 -5.98 8.49
C ALA A 28 -1.67 -5.75 9.39
N VAL A 29 -0.99 -4.62 9.21
CA VAL A 29 0.20 -4.24 9.98
C VAL A 29 0.17 -2.76 10.29
N THR A 30 0.80 -2.37 11.40
CA THR A 30 1.04 -0.97 11.73
C THR A 30 2.42 -0.56 11.24
N LEU A 31 2.50 0.57 10.55
CA LEU A 31 3.76 1.16 10.10
C LEU A 31 3.82 2.65 10.41
N GLU A 32 5.02 3.21 10.42
CA GLU A 32 5.22 4.65 10.52
C GLU A 32 4.78 5.32 9.21
N ASN A 33 3.97 6.39 9.31
CA ASN A 33 3.54 7.19 8.17
C ASN A 33 4.69 8.09 7.70
N SER A 34 5.70 7.47 7.11
CA SER A 34 6.87 8.12 6.54
C SER A 34 7.23 7.49 5.20
N LEU A 35 7.76 8.31 4.30
CA LEU A 35 8.23 7.86 2.99
C LEU A 35 9.32 6.79 3.12
N GLU A 36 10.19 6.89 4.14
CA GLU A 36 11.22 5.90 4.44
C GLU A 36 10.61 4.52 4.75
N SER A 37 9.56 4.47 5.57
CA SER A 37 8.85 3.22 5.89
C SER A 37 8.22 2.59 4.66
N PHE A 38 7.65 3.41 3.76
CA PHE A 38 7.07 2.93 2.50
C PHE A 38 8.13 2.35 1.57
N HIS A 39 9.27 3.04 1.40
CA HIS A 39 10.40 2.54 0.61
C HIS A 39 10.98 1.24 1.18
N ASN A 40 11.05 1.10 2.50
CA ASN A 40 11.54 -0.12 3.14
C ASN A 40 10.66 -1.34 2.84
N ILE A 41 9.35 -1.14 2.62
CA ILE A 41 8.42 -2.22 2.25
C ILE A 41 8.52 -2.53 0.76
N LEU A 42 8.40 -1.50 -0.08
CA LEU A 42 8.22 -1.65 -1.52
C LEU A 42 9.52 -2.00 -2.24
N GLY A 43 10.64 -1.38 -1.80
CA GLY A 43 11.88 -1.32 -2.56
C GLY A 43 11.71 -0.45 -3.80
N GLY A 44 12.72 0.36 -4.14
CA GLY A 44 12.66 1.21 -5.34
C GLY A 44 11.69 2.39 -5.22
N SER A 45 11.23 2.88 -6.37
CA SER A 45 10.33 4.02 -6.51
C SER A 45 8.90 3.66 -6.11
N VAL A 46 8.24 4.54 -5.36
CA VAL A 46 6.85 4.34 -4.93
C VAL A 46 5.90 4.87 -6.00
N ASP A 47 5.10 3.98 -6.56
CA ASP A 47 3.96 4.32 -7.41
C ASP A 47 2.65 4.03 -6.67
N VAL A 48 1.59 4.76 -7.04
CA VAL A 48 0.26 4.64 -6.45
C VAL A 48 -0.79 4.34 -7.51
N ILE A 49 -1.66 3.38 -7.20
CA ILE A 49 -2.88 3.12 -7.97
C ILE A 49 -4.04 3.46 -7.04
N GLU A 50 -4.83 4.46 -7.43
CA GLU A 50 -6.04 4.85 -6.72
C GLU A 50 -7.17 3.85 -6.99
N LEU A 51 -7.73 3.29 -5.93
CA LEU A 51 -8.87 2.38 -5.99
C LEU A 51 -10.12 3.08 -5.41
N CYS A 52 -11.24 2.36 -5.36
CA CYS A 52 -12.49 2.85 -4.76
C CYS A 52 -12.43 2.85 -3.21
N ASN A 53 -13.49 3.39 -2.57
CA ASN A 53 -13.65 3.46 -1.11
C ASN A 53 -12.49 4.17 -0.37
N ASP A 54 -11.91 5.19 -1.01
CA ASP A 54 -10.77 5.96 -0.51
C ASP A 54 -9.55 5.10 -0.16
N ILE A 55 -9.40 3.94 -0.83
CA ILE A 55 -8.25 3.06 -0.68
C ILE A 55 -7.34 3.21 -1.88
N SER A 56 -6.03 3.29 -1.64
CA SER A 56 -5.01 3.22 -2.68
C SER A 56 -4.08 2.04 -2.42
N VAL A 57 -3.53 1.47 -3.50
CA VAL A 57 -2.42 0.51 -3.40
C VAL A 57 -1.13 1.18 -3.82
N TYR A 58 -0.13 1.04 -2.97
CA TYR A 58 1.23 1.53 -3.17
C TYR A 58 2.10 0.35 -3.58
N ILE A 59 2.87 0.54 -4.65
CA ILE A 59 3.63 -0.52 -5.32
C ILE A 59 5.05 -0.04 -5.61
N ASN A 60 5.96 -0.98 -5.82
CA ASN A 60 7.25 -0.66 -6.43
C ASN A 60 7.07 -0.39 -7.93
N GLY A 61 7.21 0.87 -8.34
CA GLY A 61 7.12 1.30 -9.74
C GLY A 61 8.25 0.77 -10.63
N ASP A 62 9.41 0.44 -10.05
CA ASP A 62 10.55 -0.12 -10.78
C ASP A 62 10.41 -1.64 -11.01
N GLY A 63 9.49 -2.31 -10.30
CA GLY A 63 9.44 -3.78 -10.21
C GLY A 63 9.26 -4.50 -11.54
N MET A 64 8.50 -3.95 -12.49
CA MET A 64 8.36 -4.59 -13.81
C MET A 64 9.60 -4.38 -14.69
N ALA A 65 10.36 -3.29 -14.46
CA ALA A 65 11.55 -2.96 -15.24
C ALA A 65 12.82 -3.66 -14.73
N ASP A 66 12.89 -3.96 -13.43
CA ASP A 66 14.04 -4.63 -12.79
C ASP A 66 13.95 -6.17 -12.80
N GLY A 67 12.85 -6.73 -13.31
CA GLY A 67 12.61 -8.18 -13.36
C GLY A 67 12.06 -8.77 -12.06
N SER A 68 11.50 -7.94 -11.17
CA SER A 68 10.83 -8.40 -9.97
C SER A 68 9.70 -9.38 -10.29
N ARG A 69 9.52 -10.33 -9.37
CA ARG A 69 8.49 -11.37 -9.51
C ARG A 69 7.09 -10.75 -9.42
N GLY A 70 6.20 -11.14 -10.33
CA GLY A 70 4.79 -10.80 -10.26
C GLY A 70 4.17 -11.25 -8.93
N ASN A 71 3.49 -10.33 -8.26
CA ASN A 71 2.87 -10.54 -6.97
C ASN A 71 1.41 -10.98 -7.15
N PHE A 72 0.54 -10.07 -7.61
CA PHE A 72 -0.86 -10.32 -7.93
C PHE A 72 -1.29 -9.54 -9.18
N ILE A 73 -2.43 -9.93 -9.75
CA ILE A 73 -3.03 -9.34 -10.94
C ILE A 73 -4.31 -8.63 -10.53
N ILE A 74 -4.49 -7.40 -11.02
CA ILE A 74 -5.74 -6.64 -10.90
C ILE A 74 -6.60 -6.97 -12.12
N LEU A 75 -7.82 -7.46 -11.85
CA LEU A 75 -8.84 -7.76 -12.84
C LEU A 75 -9.82 -6.59 -12.95
N ASN A 76 -10.26 -6.30 -14.17
CA ASN A 76 -11.37 -5.38 -14.39
C ASN A 76 -12.74 -6.06 -14.09
N GLU A 77 -13.82 -5.30 -14.22
CA GLU A 77 -15.21 -5.76 -13.99
C GLU A 77 -15.62 -6.99 -14.81
N LYS A 78 -14.94 -7.27 -15.93
CA LYS A 78 -15.20 -8.43 -16.81
C LYS A 78 -14.30 -9.63 -16.47
N ASN A 79 -13.57 -9.60 -15.36
CA ASN A 79 -12.56 -10.59 -14.96
C ASN A 79 -11.40 -10.73 -15.95
N ILE A 80 -11.06 -9.65 -16.66
CA ILE A 80 -9.93 -9.63 -17.59
C ILE A 80 -8.73 -8.97 -16.89
N PRO A 81 -7.52 -9.56 -16.94
CA PRO A 81 -6.30 -8.93 -16.43
C PRO A 81 -6.10 -7.53 -17.00
N GLU A 82 -6.02 -6.53 -16.13
CA GLU A 82 -5.82 -5.13 -16.50
C GLU A 82 -4.43 -4.63 -16.07
N SER A 83 -3.94 -5.08 -14.91
CA SER A 83 -2.63 -4.70 -14.41
C SER A 83 -1.96 -5.83 -13.65
N VAL A 84 -0.63 -5.86 -13.72
CA VAL A 84 0.20 -6.79 -12.93
C VAL A 84 0.96 -5.95 -11.91
N VAL A 85 0.82 -6.29 -10.63
CA VAL A 85 1.63 -5.71 -9.56
C VAL A 85 2.86 -6.59 -9.37
N ALA A 86 4.04 -6.01 -9.53
CA ALA A 86 5.32 -6.67 -9.27
C ALA A 86 5.93 -6.17 -7.96
N GLY A 87 6.63 -7.07 -7.25
CA GLY A 87 7.20 -6.73 -5.95
C GLY A 87 6.15 -6.61 -4.84
N ASN A 88 6.58 -6.14 -3.67
CA ASN A 88 5.69 -5.95 -2.54
C ASN A 88 4.72 -4.80 -2.80
N ALA A 89 3.57 -4.85 -2.13
CA ALA A 89 2.61 -3.77 -2.14
C ALA A 89 2.01 -3.58 -0.75
N PHE A 90 1.46 -2.40 -0.50
CA PHE A 90 0.57 -2.19 0.63
C PHE A 90 -0.61 -1.30 0.26
N PHE A 91 -1.72 -1.51 0.95
CA PHE A 91 -2.95 -0.77 0.81
C PHE A 91 -3.09 0.18 1.99
N ALA A 92 -3.44 1.43 1.72
CA ALA A 92 -3.71 2.42 2.75
C ALA A 92 -4.93 3.26 2.36
N SER A 93 -5.54 3.89 3.36
CA SER A 93 -6.61 4.86 3.12
C SER A 93 -6.00 6.18 2.65
N ARG A 94 -6.79 7.00 1.96
CA ARG A 94 -6.43 8.38 1.63
C ARG A 94 -7.49 9.35 2.14
N ASP A 95 -7.07 10.56 2.46
CA ASP A 95 -8.02 11.65 2.72
C ASP A 95 -8.47 12.33 1.41
N GLU A 96 -9.38 13.29 1.51
CA GLU A 96 -9.90 14.07 0.37
C GLU A 96 -8.81 14.85 -0.41
N GLN A 97 -7.64 15.03 0.18
CA GLN A 97 -6.49 15.70 -0.44
C GLN A 97 -5.50 14.70 -1.06
N GLY A 98 -5.78 13.40 -0.96
CA GLY A 98 -4.92 12.32 -1.45
C GLY A 98 -3.78 11.95 -0.50
N ASN A 99 -3.77 12.46 0.73
CA ASN A 99 -2.72 12.11 1.70
C ASN A 99 -2.97 10.72 2.30
N ILE A 100 -1.89 9.98 2.56
CA ILE A 100 -1.96 8.65 3.16
C ILE A 100 -2.44 8.72 4.61
N THR A 101 -3.45 7.91 4.91
CA THR A 101 -4.05 7.73 6.23
C THR A 101 -4.16 6.23 6.56
N GLY A 102 -4.47 5.92 7.83
CA GLY A 102 -4.67 4.53 8.24
C GLY A 102 -6.01 3.98 7.76
N LEU A 103 -6.02 2.69 7.44
CA LEU A 103 -7.25 1.97 7.13
C LEU A 103 -8.18 1.91 8.35
N SER A 104 -9.48 1.92 8.10
CA SER A 104 -10.50 1.47 9.05
C SER A 104 -10.73 -0.04 8.94
N ASP A 105 -11.30 -0.66 9.98
CA ASP A 105 -11.68 -2.07 9.98
C ASP A 105 -12.51 -2.46 8.74
N GLN A 106 -13.46 -1.60 8.34
CA GLN A 106 -14.29 -1.81 7.16
C GLN A 106 -13.46 -1.83 5.87
N GLN A 107 -12.47 -0.95 5.74
CA GLN A 107 -11.60 -0.94 4.56
C GLN A 107 -10.68 -2.16 4.53
N VAL A 108 -10.22 -2.66 5.68
CA VAL A 108 -9.47 -3.92 5.77
C VAL A 108 -10.31 -5.09 5.27
N GLU A 109 -11.57 -5.17 5.69
CA GLU A 109 -12.52 -6.20 5.20
C GLU A 109 -12.72 -6.10 3.68
N ILE A 110 -12.97 -4.89 3.16
CA ILE A 110 -13.12 -4.63 1.73
C ILE A 110 -11.89 -5.10 0.94
N ILE A 111 -10.68 -4.80 1.41
CA ILE A 111 -9.44 -5.23 0.75
C ILE A 111 -9.35 -6.75 0.74
N CYS A 112 -9.67 -7.42 1.84
CA CYS A 112 -9.64 -8.89 1.89
C CYS A 112 -10.65 -9.50 0.91
N ASP A 113 -11.85 -8.92 0.80
CA ASP A 113 -12.90 -9.37 -0.13
C ASP A 113 -12.55 -9.14 -1.60
N TRP A 114 -11.69 -8.17 -1.91
CA TRP A 114 -11.19 -7.97 -3.28
C TRP A 114 -10.28 -9.10 -3.75
N PHE A 115 -9.60 -9.82 -2.86
CA PHE A 115 -8.71 -10.91 -3.25
C PHE A 115 -9.50 -12.21 -3.41
N ILE A 116 -9.60 -12.68 -4.65
CA ILE A 116 -10.17 -14.00 -4.98
C ILE A 116 -9.22 -15.10 -4.44
N ASP A 117 -7.93 -14.87 -4.59
CA ASP A 117 -6.82 -15.58 -3.97
C ASP A 117 -5.61 -14.64 -3.87
N ASN A 118 -4.49 -15.11 -3.33
CA ASN A 118 -3.26 -14.31 -3.17
C ASN A 118 -2.61 -13.84 -4.50
N LYS A 119 -3.16 -14.20 -5.66
CA LYS A 119 -2.67 -13.88 -6.99
C LYS A 119 -3.65 -13.07 -7.82
N LEU A 120 -4.92 -13.03 -7.46
CA LEU A 120 -5.98 -12.38 -8.23
C LEU A 120 -6.80 -11.44 -7.34
N MET A 121 -6.77 -10.16 -7.68
CA MET A 121 -7.58 -9.12 -7.06
C MET A 121 -8.62 -8.61 -8.04
N ARG A 122 -9.86 -8.43 -7.58
CA ARG A 122 -10.96 -7.81 -8.32
C ARG A 122 -11.67 -6.82 -7.41
N LEU A 123 -11.78 -5.58 -7.87
CA LEU A 123 -12.58 -4.58 -7.17
C LEU A 123 -14.04 -5.02 -7.15
N GLY A 124 -14.65 -4.98 -5.97
CA GLY A 124 -16.04 -5.35 -5.72
C GLY A 124 -17.04 -4.40 -6.36
#